data_AF-A0A538ERL7-F1
#
_entry.id   AF-A0A538ERL7-F1
#
_cell.length_a   1.000
_cell.length_b   1.000
_cell.length_c   1.000
_cell.angle_alpha   90.00
_cell.angle_beta   90.00
_cell.angle_gamma   90.00
#
_symmetry.space_group_name_H-M   'P 1'
#
loop_
_entity.id
_entity.type
_entity.pdbx_description
1 polymer ?
#
loop_
_entity_poly.entity_id
_entity_poly.type
_entity_poly.pdbx_seq_one_letter_code
_entity_poly.pdbx_strand_id
1 'polypeptide(L)'
;MAQVRHVDEYRQHHFSAQDHGFWRAPPGVGTTIPADWRIDGMPEVAFASALAPLRALGPRVWTVYQDESKFIDRILANLTGPGGGRWFRTGHDEQVGGRAVVLLRRRRDVRFTAFRSFVHGVLGPALDRAPGTVELRTHAFLPYTKAVWWTPGVAHDNPPQRRYHAAIVLGAADRGALDAIIASPEVTATQDAQAANCLALHAYAVDNTYTVVRDGRSLL
;
A
#
# COMPACT_ATOMS: atom_id res chain seq x y z
N MET A 1 23.29 15.35 -5.02
CA MET A 1 21.93 14.91 -4.63
C MET A 1 21.50 15.68 -3.41
N ALA A 2 20.33 16.32 -3.43
CA ALA A 2 19.84 17.14 -2.33
C ALA A 2 19.19 16.28 -1.24
N GLN A 3 19.37 16.66 0.03
CA GLN A 3 18.70 16.00 1.15
C GLN A 3 17.24 16.47 1.23
N VAL A 4 16.30 15.52 1.31
CA VAL A 4 14.88 15.80 1.54
C VAL A 4 14.62 15.71 3.03
N ARG A 5 14.38 16.85 3.68
CA ARG A 5 14.14 16.86 5.13
C ARG A 5 12.87 16.09 5.46
N HIS A 6 12.96 15.24 6.50
CA HIS A 6 11.86 14.50 7.14
C HIS A 6 11.25 13.31 6.37
N VAL A 7 11.56 13.17 5.08
CA VAL A 7 11.21 12.00 4.28
C VAL A 7 12.42 11.08 4.23
N ASP A 8 12.21 9.80 4.52
CA ASP A 8 13.24 8.77 4.44
C ASP A 8 13.18 8.07 3.06
N GLU A 9 11.97 7.70 2.64
CA GLU A 9 11.74 7.12 1.31
C GLU A 9 10.45 7.65 0.68
N TYR A 10 10.49 7.91 -0.62
CA TYR A 10 9.31 8.24 -1.42
C TYR A 10 9.32 7.42 -2.71
N ARG A 11 8.28 6.62 -2.91
CA ARG A 11 8.08 5.76 -4.07
C ARG A 11 6.71 6.01 -4.69
N GLN A 12 6.63 5.93 -6.00
CA GLN A 12 5.37 6.00 -6.75
C GLN A 12 5.18 4.67 -7.47
N HIS A 13 4.18 3.89 -7.06
CA HIS A 13 3.80 2.64 -7.72
C HIS A 13 2.73 2.91 -8.76
N HIS A 14 2.99 2.56 -10.02
CA HIS A 14 2.03 2.67 -11.11
C HIS A 14 1.43 1.30 -11.35
N PHE A 15 0.13 1.17 -11.12
CA PHE A 15 -0.57 -0.11 -11.18
C PHE A 15 -0.86 -0.49 -12.62
N SER A 16 -0.84 -1.79 -12.90
CA SER A 16 -1.18 -2.32 -14.20
C SER A 16 -2.64 -2.03 -14.52
N ALA A 17 -2.86 -1.48 -15.71
CA ALA A 17 -4.22 -1.28 -16.23
C ALA A 17 -4.95 -2.60 -16.47
N GLN A 18 -4.20 -3.69 -16.69
CA GLN A 18 -4.72 -4.98 -17.18
C GLN A 18 -4.57 -6.11 -16.17
N ASP A 19 -3.51 -6.12 -15.37
CA ASP A 19 -3.26 -7.20 -14.41
C ASP A 19 -3.60 -6.79 -12.97
N HIS A 20 -4.82 -7.15 -12.56
CA HIS A 20 -5.35 -6.89 -11.23
C HIS A 20 -6.43 -7.91 -10.84
N GLY A 21 -6.77 -7.96 -9.56
CA GLY A 21 -7.77 -8.87 -8.99
C GLY A 21 -7.30 -10.31 -8.80
N PHE A 22 -6.01 -10.60 -8.95
CA PHE A 22 -5.44 -11.95 -8.93
C PHE A 22 -5.18 -12.54 -7.53
N TRP A 23 -5.61 -11.86 -6.46
CA TRP A 23 -5.43 -12.41 -5.10
C TRP A 23 -6.26 -13.70 -4.94
N ARG A 24 -5.66 -14.76 -4.36
CA ARG A 24 -6.35 -16.03 -4.09
C ARG A 24 -7.06 -15.98 -2.73
N ALA A 25 -8.19 -15.26 -2.70
CA ALA A 25 -8.96 -15.07 -1.47
C ALA A 25 -9.83 -16.30 -1.11
N PRO A 26 -10.13 -16.52 0.18
CA PRO A 26 -11.14 -17.50 0.59
C PRO A 26 -12.56 -17.07 0.19
N PRO A 27 -13.54 -17.98 0.21
CA PRO A 27 -14.95 -17.65 -0.03
C PRO A 27 -15.44 -16.49 0.85
N GLY A 28 -16.21 -15.57 0.24
CA GLY A 28 -16.78 -14.41 0.94
C GLY A 28 -15.83 -13.21 1.09
N VAL A 29 -14.62 -13.26 0.53
CA VAL A 29 -13.71 -12.11 0.40
C VAL A 29 -13.62 -11.68 -1.06
N GLY A 30 -13.96 -10.42 -1.35
CA GLY A 30 -13.96 -9.90 -2.72
C GLY A 30 -12.56 -9.69 -3.28
N THR A 31 -12.34 -10.05 -4.54
CA THR A 31 -11.09 -9.83 -5.27
C THR A 31 -11.31 -9.02 -6.55
N THR A 32 -12.53 -9.04 -7.09
CA THR A 32 -12.93 -8.24 -8.25
C THR A 32 -12.96 -6.76 -7.92
N ILE A 33 -12.20 -5.99 -8.68
CA ILE A 33 -12.16 -4.53 -8.59
C ILE A 33 -13.20 -3.96 -9.56
N PRO A 34 -14.16 -3.14 -9.09
CA PRO A 34 -15.08 -2.43 -9.97
C PRO A 34 -14.34 -1.50 -10.92
N ALA A 35 -14.69 -1.50 -12.21
CA ALA A 35 -14.04 -0.68 -13.22
C ALA A 35 -14.11 0.82 -12.91
N ASP A 36 -15.22 1.27 -12.30
CA ASP A 36 -15.45 2.65 -11.88
C ASP A 36 -14.76 3.01 -10.54
N TRP A 37 -14.00 2.09 -9.96
CA TRP A 37 -13.23 2.30 -8.74
C TRP A 37 -11.83 1.68 -8.79
N ARG A 38 -11.30 1.50 -10.00
CA ARG A 38 -9.92 1.09 -10.19
C ARG A 38 -8.99 2.17 -9.63
N ILE A 39 -7.91 1.73 -9.00
CA ILE A 39 -6.82 2.60 -8.55
C ILE A 39 -5.69 2.46 -9.58
N ASP A 40 -5.17 3.58 -10.07
CA ASP A 40 -4.14 3.57 -11.11
C ASP A 40 -2.72 3.61 -10.53
N GLY A 41 -2.58 3.91 -9.23
CA GLY A 41 -1.30 3.89 -8.56
C GLY A 41 -1.37 4.24 -7.08
N MET A 42 -0.22 4.15 -6.42
CA MET A 42 -0.07 4.48 -5.01
C MET A 42 1.30 5.13 -4.74
N PRO A 43 1.33 6.40 -4.30
CA PRO A 43 2.51 6.96 -3.66
C PRO A 43 2.69 6.36 -2.25
N GLU A 44 3.88 5.85 -1.97
CA GLU A 44 4.32 5.38 -0.65
C GLU A 44 5.37 6.37 -0.10
N VAL A 45 5.07 7.00 1.03
CA VAL A 45 6.00 7.91 1.72
C VAL A 45 6.32 7.37 3.11
N ALA A 46 7.59 7.10 3.36
CA ALA A 46 8.12 6.78 4.68
C ALA A 46 8.80 8.01 5.28
N PHE A 47 8.44 8.33 6.52
CA PHE A 47 8.98 9.49 7.22
C PHE A 47 10.04 9.07 8.22
N ALA A 48 11.07 9.91 8.39
CA ALA A 48 12.19 9.65 9.28
C ALA A 48 11.83 9.65 10.78
N SER A 49 10.62 10.10 11.16
CA SER A 49 10.14 10.02 12.55
C SER A 49 8.61 10.08 12.65
N ALA A 50 8.05 9.62 13.77
CA ALA A 50 6.60 9.65 14.00
C ALA A 50 6.01 11.07 14.06
N LEU A 51 6.81 12.09 14.38
CA LEU A 51 6.40 13.50 14.39
C LEU A 51 6.70 14.22 13.07
N ALA A 52 7.47 13.59 12.17
CA ALA A 52 7.79 14.17 10.88
C ALA A 52 6.53 14.46 10.05
N PRO A 53 5.49 13.61 9.98
CA PRO A 53 4.25 13.96 9.29
C PRO A 53 3.65 15.28 9.78
N LEU A 54 3.58 15.53 11.10
CA LEU A 54 3.03 16.79 11.63
C LEU A 54 3.88 18.02 11.25
N ARG A 55 5.19 17.84 11.05
CA ARG A 55 6.12 18.91 10.62
C ARG A 55 6.23 19.03 9.10
N ALA A 56 5.97 17.95 8.38
CA ALA A 56 6.04 17.80 6.93
C ALA A 56 4.71 18.18 6.26
N LEU A 57 3.58 17.98 6.93
CA LEU A 57 2.23 18.43 6.52
C LEU A 57 2.08 19.97 6.52
N GLY A 58 3.16 20.71 6.79
CA GLY A 58 3.23 22.10 6.38
C GLY A 58 3.18 22.26 4.85
N PRO A 59 2.82 23.44 4.32
CA PRO A 59 2.51 23.68 2.91
C PRO A 59 3.62 23.39 1.88
N ARG A 60 4.80 22.88 2.29
CA ARG A 60 5.98 22.67 1.44
C ARG A 60 6.20 21.23 0.95
N VAL A 61 5.78 20.20 1.68
CA VAL A 61 5.75 18.82 1.10
C VAL A 61 4.70 18.74 0.02
N TRP A 62 3.68 19.59 0.12
CA TRP A 62 2.61 19.74 -0.85
C TRP A 62 3.06 20.26 -2.22
N THR A 63 4.20 20.96 -2.31
CA THR A 63 4.70 21.48 -3.59
C THR A 63 5.06 20.36 -4.57
N VAL A 64 5.46 19.18 -4.07
CA VAL A 64 5.69 17.98 -4.90
C VAL A 64 4.38 17.46 -5.51
N TYR A 65 3.24 17.68 -4.84
CA TYR A 65 1.90 17.27 -5.28
C TYR A 65 1.19 18.31 -6.18
N GLN A 66 1.72 19.52 -6.33
CA GLN A 66 1.07 20.57 -7.12
C GLN A 66 1.13 20.34 -8.63
N ASP A 67 2.08 19.54 -9.13
CA ASP A 67 2.09 19.15 -10.55
C ASP A 67 1.14 17.97 -10.84
N GLU A 68 0.82 17.18 -9.80
CA GLU A 68 -0.04 16.00 -9.89
C GLU A 68 -1.50 16.32 -10.24
N SER A 69 -1.98 17.53 -9.95
CA SER A 69 -3.36 17.95 -10.29
C SER A 69 -3.63 18.04 -11.79
N LYS A 70 -2.61 17.96 -12.66
CA LYS A 70 -2.78 17.97 -14.12
C LYS A 70 -3.13 16.59 -14.70
N PHE A 71 -2.92 15.52 -13.94
CA PHE A 71 -3.06 14.14 -14.43
C PHE A 71 -3.74 13.20 -13.42
N ILE A 72 -4.09 13.68 -12.22
CA ILE A 72 -4.77 12.89 -11.19
C ILE A 72 -6.18 13.42 -10.94
N ASP A 73 -7.18 12.61 -11.27
CA ASP A 73 -8.58 12.93 -11.01
C ASP A 73 -8.95 12.80 -9.52
N ARG A 74 -8.28 11.89 -8.78
CA ARG A 74 -8.63 11.54 -7.40
C ARG A 74 -7.44 11.06 -6.56
N ILE A 75 -7.34 11.54 -5.32
CA ILE A 75 -6.33 11.08 -4.34
C ILE A 75 -7.02 10.51 -3.09
N LEU A 76 -6.73 9.25 -2.79
CA LEU A 76 -7.15 8.56 -1.57
C LEU A 76 -6.05 8.61 -0.51
N ALA A 77 -5.90 9.77 0.13
CA ALA A 77 -4.81 9.97 1.06
C ALA A 77 -5.05 9.24 2.40
N ASN A 78 -4.04 8.50 2.85
CA ASN A 78 -4.08 7.67 4.05
C ASN A 78 -2.83 7.90 4.90
N LEU A 79 -3.01 7.99 6.21
CA LEU A 79 -1.91 8.07 7.17
C LEU A 79 -1.81 6.77 7.96
N THR A 80 -0.59 6.40 8.34
CA THR A 80 -0.36 5.36 9.34
C THR A 80 0.03 6.02 10.66
N GLY A 81 -0.45 5.47 11.77
CA GLY A 81 0.01 5.85 13.11
C GLY A 81 1.35 5.18 13.46
N PRO A 82 1.90 5.42 14.66
CA PRO A 82 3.08 4.71 15.15
C PRO A 82 2.95 3.17 15.04
N GLY A 83 3.92 2.54 14.38
CA GLY A 83 3.91 1.10 14.06
C GLY A 83 2.77 0.68 13.12
N GLY A 84 2.14 1.61 12.42
CA GLY A 84 1.13 1.35 11.39
C GLY A 84 1.75 0.93 10.07
N GLY A 85 3.00 1.29 9.80
CA GLY A 85 3.83 0.70 8.75
C GLY A 85 4.83 -0.32 9.31
N ARG A 86 5.11 -1.40 8.56
CA ARG A 86 6.21 -2.34 8.83
C ARG A 86 6.89 -2.76 7.54
N TRP A 87 8.22 -2.78 7.56
CA TRP A 87 9.06 -3.32 6.49
C TRP A 87 9.65 -4.63 6.98
N PHE A 88 9.29 -5.73 6.32
CA PHE A 88 9.86 -7.05 6.58
C PHE A 88 11.10 -7.24 5.70
N ARG A 89 11.00 -6.83 4.43
CA ARG A 89 12.09 -6.83 3.45
C ARG A 89 12.05 -5.52 2.68
N THR A 90 13.19 -4.85 2.56
CA THR A 90 13.28 -3.53 1.93
C THR A 90 13.10 -3.58 0.41
N GLY A 91 13.54 -4.66 -0.23
CA GLY A 91 13.61 -4.81 -1.68
C GLY A 91 14.67 -3.91 -2.33
N HIS A 92 15.63 -3.40 -1.56
CA HIS A 92 16.67 -2.46 -2.04
C HIS A 92 17.87 -3.17 -2.69
N ASP A 93 18.25 -4.34 -2.17
CA ASP A 93 19.44 -5.09 -2.61
C ASP A 93 19.12 -6.21 -3.61
N GLU A 94 17.84 -6.44 -3.88
CA GLU A 94 17.34 -7.53 -4.71
C GLU A 94 16.71 -6.97 -6.00
N GLN A 95 16.91 -7.66 -7.13
CA GLN A 95 16.21 -7.32 -8.38
C GLN A 95 14.74 -7.70 -8.23
N VAL A 96 13.91 -6.75 -7.78
CA VAL A 96 12.45 -6.91 -7.77
C VAL A 96 11.94 -6.84 -9.20
N GLY A 97 11.88 -7.98 -9.89
CA GLY A 97 11.40 -8.07 -11.26
C GLY A 97 9.88 -8.16 -11.37
N GLY A 98 9.18 -8.53 -10.30
CA GLY A 98 7.72 -8.44 -10.19
C GLY A 98 7.29 -7.77 -8.89
N ARG A 99 6.36 -6.81 -8.96
CA ARG A 99 5.79 -6.16 -7.78
C ARG A 99 4.27 -6.15 -7.84
N ALA A 100 3.64 -6.34 -6.70
CA ALA A 100 2.21 -6.18 -6.50
C ALA A 100 1.93 -5.22 -5.34
N VAL A 101 0.84 -4.46 -5.43
CA VAL A 101 0.23 -3.82 -4.28
C VAL A 101 -1.13 -4.47 -4.02
N VAL A 102 -1.35 -4.90 -2.79
CA VAL A 102 -2.63 -5.45 -2.34
C VAL A 102 -3.30 -4.40 -1.48
N LEU A 103 -4.45 -3.90 -1.93
CA LEU A 103 -5.28 -2.98 -1.16
C LEU A 103 -6.36 -3.75 -0.41
N LEU A 104 -6.42 -3.55 0.91
CA LEU A 104 -7.29 -4.33 1.79
C LEU A 104 -8.49 -3.51 2.23
N ARG A 105 -9.67 -4.13 2.19
CA ARG A 105 -10.88 -3.61 2.83
C ARG A 105 -11.18 -4.44 4.06
N ARG A 106 -11.29 -3.79 5.21
CA ARG A 106 -11.66 -4.42 6.48
C ARG A 106 -13.17 -4.69 6.52
N ARG A 107 -13.60 -5.79 7.16
CA ARG A 107 -15.01 -6.00 7.50
C ARG A 107 -15.52 -4.92 8.48
N ARG A 108 -16.83 -4.69 8.49
CA ARG A 108 -17.45 -3.58 9.24
C ARG A 108 -17.38 -3.78 10.76
N ASP A 109 -17.53 -5.03 11.20
CA ASP A 109 -17.54 -5.50 12.59
C ASP A 109 -16.13 -5.68 13.20
N VAL A 110 -15.09 -5.67 12.37
CA VAL A 110 -13.71 -5.87 12.83
C VAL A 110 -13.14 -4.54 13.34
N ARG A 111 -12.66 -4.53 14.59
CA ARG A 111 -12.01 -3.35 15.19
C ARG A 111 -10.67 -3.05 14.51
N PHE A 112 -10.26 -1.78 14.51
CA PHE A 112 -9.02 -1.35 13.84
C PHE A 112 -7.78 -2.07 14.40
N THR A 113 -7.70 -2.23 15.72
CA THR A 113 -6.58 -2.90 16.38
C THR A 113 -6.49 -4.38 16.00
N ALA A 114 -7.63 -5.09 15.95
CA ALA A 114 -7.68 -6.48 15.50
C ALA A 114 -7.24 -6.61 14.04
N PHE A 115 -7.76 -5.74 13.17
CA PHE A 115 -7.37 -5.71 11.76
C PHE A 115 -5.87 -5.42 11.57
N ARG A 116 -5.34 -4.44 12.29
CA ARG A 116 -3.90 -4.12 12.28
C ARG A 116 -3.06 -5.31 12.76
N SER A 117 -3.48 -6.01 13.81
CA SER A 117 -2.81 -7.22 14.28
C SER A 117 -2.87 -8.34 13.25
N PHE A 118 -3.98 -8.50 12.52
CA PHE A 118 -4.07 -9.43 11.41
C PHE A 118 -3.07 -9.07 10.29
N VAL A 119 -3.05 -7.82 9.82
CA VAL A 119 -2.15 -7.39 8.74
C VAL A 119 -0.69 -7.62 9.12
N HIS A 120 -0.29 -7.17 10.31
CA HIS A 120 1.11 -7.13 10.74
C HIS A 120 1.62 -8.36 11.46
N GLY A 121 0.72 -9.14 12.06
CA GLY A 121 1.03 -10.29 12.90
C GLY A 121 0.61 -11.63 12.33
N VAL A 122 -0.22 -11.64 11.28
CA VAL A 122 -0.67 -12.88 10.62
C VAL A 122 -0.27 -12.86 9.15
N LEU A 123 -0.82 -11.94 8.36
CA LEU A 123 -0.63 -11.94 6.91
C LEU A 123 0.79 -11.53 6.50
N GLY A 124 1.34 -10.46 7.11
CA GLY A 124 2.73 -10.04 6.88
C GLY A 124 3.75 -11.16 7.14
N PRO A 125 3.78 -11.77 8.34
CA PRO A 125 4.71 -12.88 8.62
C PRO A 125 4.48 -14.13 7.77
N ALA A 126 3.28 -14.37 7.24
CA ALA A 126 3.04 -15.44 6.29
C ALA A 126 3.68 -15.14 4.93
N LEU A 127 3.49 -13.92 4.42
CA LEU A 127 4.11 -13.47 3.17
C LEU A 127 5.65 -13.42 3.28
N ASP A 128 6.18 -13.02 4.43
CA ASP A 128 7.64 -12.95 4.65
C ASP A 128 8.32 -14.33 4.62
N ARG A 129 7.61 -15.36 5.09
CA ARG A 129 8.06 -16.76 5.11
C ARG A 129 7.82 -17.48 3.79
N ALA A 130 6.92 -16.97 2.96
CA ALA A 130 6.63 -17.56 1.66
C ALA A 130 7.90 -17.54 0.77
N PRO A 131 8.25 -18.66 0.12
CA PRO A 131 9.41 -18.71 -0.75
C PRO A 131 9.33 -17.72 -1.92
N GLY A 132 10.42 -16.98 -2.16
CA GLY A 132 10.52 -16.04 -3.28
C GLY A 132 10.10 -14.59 -2.95
N THR A 133 9.66 -14.30 -1.72
CA THR A 133 9.42 -12.92 -1.28
C THR A 133 10.74 -12.16 -1.13
N VAL A 134 10.94 -11.15 -1.98
CA VAL A 134 12.15 -10.30 -2.00
C VAL A 134 11.89 -8.90 -1.44
N GLU A 135 10.64 -8.47 -1.45
CA GLU A 135 10.19 -7.20 -0.88
C GLU A 135 8.88 -7.41 -0.16
N LEU A 136 8.74 -6.87 1.05
CA LEU A 136 7.48 -6.91 1.77
C LEU A 136 7.35 -5.72 2.72
N ARG A 137 6.34 -4.90 2.45
CA ARG A 137 5.95 -3.75 3.26
C ARG A 137 4.46 -3.79 3.52
N THR A 138 4.05 -3.44 4.72
CA THR A 138 2.65 -3.50 5.16
C THR A 138 2.27 -2.20 5.83
N HIS A 139 1.05 -1.75 5.58
CA HIS A 139 0.51 -0.49 6.08
C HIS A 139 -0.91 -0.69 6.57
N ALA A 140 -1.21 -0.30 7.81
CA ALA A 140 -2.55 -0.23 8.38
C ALA A 140 -2.94 1.24 8.57
N PHE A 141 -3.95 1.69 7.84
CA PHE A 141 -4.33 3.10 7.76
C PHE A 141 -5.19 3.52 8.96
N LEU A 142 -4.90 4.71 9.48
CA LEU A 142 -5.77 5.38 10.45
C LEU A 142 -7.14 5.68 9.82
N PRO A 143 -8.18 5.90 10.66
CA PRO A 143 -9.46 6.35 10.16
C PRO A 143 -9.32 7.60 9.28
N TYR A 144 -9.90 7.54 8.08
CA TYR A 144 -9.90 8.66 7.15
C TYR A 144 -10.52 9.91 7.79
N THR A 145 -9.85 11.05 7.61
CA THR A 145 -10.32 12.38 7.99
C THR A 145 -10.15 13.32 6.80
N LYS A 146 -11.16 14.16 6.53
CA LYS A 146 -11.14 15.15 5.45
C LYS A 146 -10.20 16.32 5.74
N ALA A 147 -9.84 16.56 7.00
CA ALA A 147 -9.13 17.76 7.43
C ALA A 147 -7.66 17.82 6.99
N VAL A 148 -7.10 16.73 6.47
CA VAL A 148 -5.66 16.62 6.17
C VAL A 148 -5.32 16.91 4.71
N TRP A 149 -6.32 17.11 3.83
CA TRP A 149 -6.09 17.04 2.38
C TRP A 149 -6.89 18.09 1.61
N TRP A 150 -6.21 18.95 0.86
CA TRP A 150 -6.84 19.86 -0.09
C TRP A 150 -5.90 20.16 -1.28
N THR A 151 -6.17 19.52 -2.43
CA THR A 151 -5.67 19.94 -3.74
C THR A 151 -6.80 20.59 -4.51
N PRO A 152 -6.64 21.82 -5.04
CA PRO A 152 -7.56 22.36 -6.01
C PRO A 152 -7.71 21.42 -7.22
N GLY A 153 -8.95 21.16 -7.64
CA GLY A 153 -9.23 20.38 -8.86
C GLY A 153 -9.14 18.85 -8.73
N VAL A 154 -8.76 18.31 -7.57
CA VAL A 154 -8.65 16.86 -7.35
C VAL A 154 -9.72 16.38 -6.38
N ALA A 155 -10.38 15.26 -6.69
CA ALA A 155 -11.33 14.65 -5.79
C ALA A 155 -10.59 13.97 -4.60
N HIS A 156 -11.03 14.28 -3.37
CA HIS A 156 -10.48 13.66 -2.14
C HIS A 156 -11.52 12.82 -1.40
N ASP A 157 -12.67 12.53 -2.01
CA ASP A 157 -13.72 11.74 -1.39
C ASP A 157 -13.29 10.26 -1.27
N ASN A 158 -13.40 9.75 -0.04
CA ASN A 158 -13.15 8.36 0.28
C ASN A 158 -14.43 7.73 0.86
N PRO A 159 -15.41 7.38 0.00
CA PRO A 159 -16.71 6.89 0.41
C PRO A 159 -16.57 5.61 1.25
N PRO A 160 -17.27 5.47 2.39
CA PRO A 160 -17.10 4.35 3.32
C PRO A 160 -17.20 2.97 2.66
N GLN A 161 -18.10 2.82 1.69
CA GLN A 161 -18.35 1.59 0.95
C GLN A 161 -17.28 1.26 -0.09
N ARG A 162 -16.28 2.12 -0.31
CA ARG A 162 -15.16 1.87 -1.22
C ARG A 162 -13.79 2.09 -0.57
N ARG A 163 -13.78 2.34 0.74
CA ARG A 163 -12.59 2.71 1.51
C ARG A 163 -11.65 1.52 1.74
N TYR A 164 -10.39 1.71 1.40
CA TYR A 164 -9.30 0.83 1.79
C TYR A 164 -8.80 1.17 3.20
N HIS A 165 -8.33 0.15 3.91
CA HIS A 165 -7.95 0.22 5.32
C HIS A 165 -6.49 -0.20 5.55
N ALA A 166 -5.87 -0.84 4.55
CA ALA A 166 -4.48 -1.22 4.56
C ALA A 166 -3.97 -1.38 3.12
N ALA A 167 -2.65 -1.36 2.99
CA ALA A 167 -1.94 -1.72 1.77
C ALA A 167 -0.78 -2.67 2.10
N ILE A 168 -0.45 -3.56 1.19
CA ILE A 168 0.73 -4.41 1.24
C ILE A 168 1.48 -4.23 -0.08
N VAL A 169 2.77 -3.90 -0.01
CA VAL A 169 3.67 -3.94 -1.16
C VAL A 169 4.42 -5.26 -1.09
N LEU A 170 4.30 -6.09 -2.13
CA LEU A 170 4.92 -7.40 -2.25
C LEU A 170 5.78 -7.43 -3.51
N GLY A 171 7.03 -7.83 -3.38
CA GLY A 171 7.93 -8.03 -4.52
C GLY A 171 8.43 -9.46 -4.59
N ALA A 172 8.66 -9.93 -5.82
CA ALA A 172 9.22 -11.21 -6.18
C ALA A 172 10.16 -11.07 -7.38
N ALA A 173 10.78 -12.17 -7.81
CA ALA A 173 11.63 -12.21 -9.01
C ALA A 173 10.86 -11.82 -10.29
N ASP A 174 9.58 -12.19 -10.39
CA ASP A 174 8.71 -11.89 -11.52
C ASP A 174 7.21 -12.08 -11.13
N ARG A 175 6.31 -11.90 -12.10
CA ARG A 175 4.87 -12.06 -11.90
C ARG A 175 4.46 -13.49 -11.54
N GLY A 176 5.11 -14.51 -12.10
CA GLY A 176 4.82 -15.91 -11.77
C GLY A 176 5.25 -16.25 -10.33
N ALA A 177 6.36 -15.69 -9.87
CA ALA A 177 6.80 -15.80 -8.49
C ALA A 177 5.80 -15.13 -7.51
N LEU A 178 5.17 -14.02 -7.89
CA LEU A 178 4.06 -13.44 -7.11
C LEU A 178 2.88 -14.41 -6.97
N ASP A 179 2.49 -15.10 -8.05
CA ASP A 179 1.42 -16.11 -7.98
C ASP A 179 1.81 -17.29 -7.07
N ALA A 180 3.07 -17.72 -7.14
CA ALA A 180 3.60 -18.79 -6.28
C ALA A 180 3.58 -18.39 -4.80
N ILE A 181 3.98 -17.17 -4.46
CA ILE A 181 3.90 -16.63 -3.09
C ILE A 181 2.44 -16.64 -2.60
N ILE A 182 1.51 -16.13 -3.41
CA ILE A 182 0.08 -16.04 -3.04
C ILE A 182 -0.54 -17.44 -2.86
N ALA A 183 -0.11 -18.42 -3.66
CA ALA A 183 -0.58 -19.80 -3.58
C ALA A 183 0.17 -20.66 -2.53
N SER A 184 1.18 -20.11 -1.87
CA SER A 184 2.04 -20.85 -0.94
C SER A 184 1.27 -21.40 0.28
N PRO A 185 1.74 -22.51 0.88
CA PRO A 185 1.17 -23.04 2.12
C PRO A 185 1.12 -22.00 3.26
N GLU A 186 2.13 -21.15 3.36
CA GLU A 186 2.23 -20.10 4.38
C GLU A 186 1.08 -19.10 4.26
N VAL A 187 0.78 -18.64 3.04
CA VAL A 187 -0.28 -17.67 2.78
C VAL A 187 -1.66 -18.33 2.83
N THR A 188 -1.81 -19.52 2.26
CA THR A 188 -3.08 -20.26 2.28
C THR A 188 -3.50 -20.66 3.69
N ALA A 189 -2.56 -20.96 4.60
CA ALA A 189 -2.83 -21.18 6.01
C ALA A 189 -3.45 -19.96 6.74
N THR A 190 -3.41 -18.77 6.14
CA THR A 190 -4.04 -17.56 6.70
C THR A 190 -5.47 -17.32 6.18
N GLN A 191 -6.02 -18.20 5.33
CA GLN A 191 -7.31 -17.97 4.68
C GLN A 191 -8.47 -17.76 5.67
N ASP A 192 -8.55 -18.52 6.77
CA ASP A 192 -9.57 -18.27 7.79
C ASP A 192 -9.45 -16.89 8.42
N ALA A 193 -8.23 -16.45 8.69
CA ALA A 193 -7.96 -15.10 9.20
C ALA A 193 -8.28 -14.02 8.16
N GLN A 194 -7.99 -14.26 6.88
CA GLN A 194 -8.38 -13.38 5.78
C GLN A 194 -9.92 -13.26 5.72
N ALA A 195 -10.65 -14.37 5.77
CA ALA A 195 -12.11 -14.39 5.74
C ALA A 195 -12.72 -13.63 6.94
N ALA A 196 -12.14 -13.79 8.13
CA ALA A 196 -12.60 -13.14 9.35
C ALA A 196 -12.32 -11.62 9.38
N ASN A 197 -11.27 -11.15 8.70
CA ASN A 197 -10.81 -9.75 8.82
C ASN A 197 -11.10 -8.89 7.59
N CYS A 198 -11.10 -9.49 6.40
CA CYS A 198 -11.20 -8.79 5.13
C CYS A 198 -12.60 -8.90 4.53
N LEU A 199 -13.11 -7.77 4.06
CA LEU A 199 -14.20 -7.69 3.10
C LEU A 199 -13.69 -7.90 1.68
N ALA A 200 -12.49 -7.39 1.37
CA ALA A 200 -11.87 -7.52 0.07
C ALA A 200 -10.33 -7.44 0.11
N LEU A 201 -9.70 -8.10 -0.85
CA LEU A 201 -8.26 -8.16 -1.10
C LEU A 201 -8.03 -7.88 -2.59
N HIS A 202 -7.72 -6.63 -2.93
CA HIS A 202 -7.57 -6.20 -4.32
C HIS A 202 -6.08 -6.12 -4.65
N ALA A 203 -5.56 -7.16 -5.31
CA ALA A 203 -4.18 -7.17 -5.80
C ALA A 203 -4.08 -6.43 -7.15
N TYR A 204 -3.07 -5.59 -7.28
CA TYR A 204 -2.69 -4.92 -8.52
C TYR A 204 -1.25 -5.29 -8.82
N ALA A 205 -0.94 -5.71 -10.03
CA ALA A 205 0.43 -5.76 -10.48
C ALA A 205 0.93 -4.31 -10.63
N VAL A 206 2.22 -4.11 -10.48
CA VAL A 206 2.87 -2.81 -10.58
C VAL A 206 3.76 -2.82 -11.80
N ASP A 207 3.37 -2.07 -12.84
CA ASP A 207 4.15 -1.98 -14.08
C ASP A 207 5.45 -1.19 -13.85
N ASN A 208 5.39 -0.13 -13.04
CA ASN A 208 6.54 0.72 -12.76
C ASN A 208 6.57 1.18 -11.30
N THR A 209 7.76 1.34 -10.74
CA THR A 209 7.96 2.00 -9.44
C THR A 209 9.07 3.02 -9.56
N TYR A 210 8.72 4.29 -9.43
CA TYR A 210 9.68 5.39 -9.41
C TYR A 210 10.08 5.68 -7.97
N THR A 211 11.36 5.55 -7.64
CA THR A 211 11.88 5.94 -6.33
C THR A 211 12.41 7.36 -6.43
N VAL A 212 11.74 8.29 -5.77
CA VAL A 212 12.04 9.73 -5.81
C VAL A 212 13.01 10.10 -4.69
N VAL A 213 12.81 9.52 -3.51
CA VAL A 213 13.67 9.71 -2.34
C VAL A 213 14.08 8.35 -1.79
N ARG A 214 15.36 8.19 -1.47
CA ARG A 214 15.90 7.02 -0.75
C ARG A 214 16.93 7.47 0.28
N ASP A 215 16.88 6.91 1.49
CA ASP A 215 17.74 7.26 2.62
C ASP A 215 17.80 8.79 2.85
N GLY A 216 16.66 9.46 2.67
CA GLY A 216 16.51 10.90 2.78
C GLY A 216 17.20 11.74 1.68
N ARG A 217 17.61 11.12 0.57
CA ARG A 217 18.25 11.80 -0.58
C ARG A 217 17.35 11.75 -1.81
N SER A 218 17.21 12.89 -2.49
CA SER A 218 16.56 12.95 -3.80
C SER A 218 17.35 12.15 -4.82
N LEU A 219 16.67 11.26 -5.53
CA LEU A 219 17.18 10.51 -6.70
C LEU A 219 16.86 11.20 -8.03
N LEU A 220 16.04 12.26 -7.99
CA LEU A 220 15.88 13.25 -9.07
C LEU A 220 17.03 14.26 -9.05
#